data_AF-A0A7K2WWK9-F1
#
_entry.id   AF-A0A7K2WWK9-F1
#
_cell.length_a   1.000
_cell.length_b   1.000
_cell.length_c   1.000
_cell.angle_alpha   90.00
_cell.angle_beta   90.00
_cell.angle_gamma   90.00
#
_symmetry.space_group_name_H-M   'P 1'
#
loop_
_entity.id
_entity.type
_entity.pdbx_description
1 polymer ?
#
loop_
_entity_poly.entity_id
_entity_poly.type
_entity_poly.pdbx_seq_one_letter_code
_entity_poly.pdbx_strand_id
1 'polypeptide(L)'
;MRLGGGRWRHIEQGYSRRIPFTPTVAPAKTLAHMAHVVGVQPVQLDDAGRGDAAEILREIKRQEAAEQSPEEPTDPRVQMALDILADLPPRVRAEVLRRVGADARRQISREDDD
;
A
#
# COMPACT_ATOMS: atom_id res chain seq x y z
N MET A 1 -6.30 -14.87 -5.91
CA MET A 1 -6.41 -15.64 -7.17
C MET A 1 -5.09 -15.50 -7.91
N ARG A 2 -4.33 -16.58 -8.14
CA ARG A 2 -3.02 -16.53 -8.83
C ARG A 2 -3.24 -16.76 -10.32
N LEU A 3 -2.87 -15.80 -11.16
CA LEU A 3 -2.88 -15.96 -12.62
C LEU A 3 -1.50 -16.36 -13.09
N GLY A 4 -1.41 -17.48 -13.82
CA GLY A 4 -0.20 -17.84 -14.55
C GLY A 4 -0.05 -16.99 -15.83
N GLY A 5 1.19 -16.69 -16.24
CA GLY A 5 1.47 -15.83 -17.39
C GLY A 5 0.82 -16.28 -18.70
N GLY A 6 0.64 -17.59 -18.91
CA GLY A 6 -0.08 -18.10 -20.09
C GLY A 6 -1.56 -17.68 -20.15
N ARG A 7 -2.23 -17.57 -18.99
CA ARG A 7 -3.63 -17.11 -18.93
C ARG A 7 -3.73 -15.60 -19.13
N TRP A 8 -2.73 -14.84 -18.70
CA TRP A 8 -2.64 -13.40 -18.98
C TRP A 8 -2.52 -13.13 -20.49
N ARG A 9 -1.65 -13.87 -21.17
CA ARG A 9 -1.47 -13.74 -22.62
C ARG A 9 -2.74 -14.04 -23.44
N HIS A 10 -3.61 -14.95 -22.97
CA HIS A 10 -4.91 -15.19 -23.60
C HIS A 10 -5.90 -14.05 -23.36
N ILE A 11 -5.84 -13.41 -22.19
CA ILE A 11 -6.65 -12.23 -21.87
C ILE A 11 -6.24 -11.06 -22.77
N GLU A 12 -4.95 -10.80 -22.95
CA GLU A 12 -4.45 -9.75 -23.84
C GLU A 12 -4.86 -9.97 -25.29
N GLN A 13 -4.84 -11.23 -25.74
CA GLN A 13 -5.25 -11.60 -27.10
C GLN A 13 -6.77 -11.56 -27.28
N GLY A 14 -7.55 -11.57 -26.18
CA GLY A 14 -9.01 -11.63 -26.22
C GLY A 14 -9.57 -13.02 -26.55
N TYR A 15 -8.73 -14.05 -26.67
CA TYR A 15 -9.15 -15.42 -26.96
C TYR A 15 -8.22 -16.48 -26.36
N SER A 16 -8.80 -17.65 -26.08
CA SER A 16 -8.08 -18.87 -25.68
C SER A 16 -7.46 -19.52 -26.91
N ARG A 17 -6.18 -19.95 -26.84
CA ARG A 17 -5.50 -20.68 -27.93
C ARG A 17 -5.90 -22.17 -28.05
N ARG A 18 -6.82 -22.66 -27.21
CA ARG A 18 -7.37 -24.02 -27.35
C ARG A 18 -8.46 -24.02 -28.40
N ILE A 19 -8.54 -25.09 -29.19
CA ILE A 19 -9.62 -25.30 -30.17
C ILE A 19 -10.82 -25.93 -29.45
N PRO A 20 -12.04 -25.38 -29.58
CA PRO A 20 -12.39 -24.17 -30.36
C PRO A 20 -11.96 -22.88 -29.65
N PHE A 21 -11.54 -21.88 -30.44
CA PHE A 21 -11.16 -20.56 -29.91
C PHE A 21 -12.33 -19.94 -29.14
N THR A 22 -12.10 -19.59 -27.87
CA THR A 22 -13.12 -19.04 -26.99
C THR A 22 -12.74 -17.61 -26.61
N PRO A 23 -13.61 -16.60 -26.81
CA PRO A 23 -13.38 -15.24 -26.33
C PRO A 23 -13.02 -15.25 -24.85
N THR A 24 -11.92 -14.60 -24.50
CA THR A 24 -11.41 -14.57 -23.13
C THR A 24 -11.47 -13.15 -22.62
N VAL A 25 -12.37 -12.91 -21.67
CA VAL A 25 -12.51 -11.63 -20.97
C VAL A 25 -11.79 -11.71 -19.63
N ALA A 26 -11.00 -10.68 -19.31
CA ALA A 26 -10.39 -10.56 -18.00
C ALA A 26 -11.46 -10.46 -16.91
N PRO A 27 -11.42 -11.27 -15.84
CA PRO A 27 -12.24 -11.02 -14.65
C PRO A 27 -12.00 -9.61 -14.11
N ALA A 28 -13.06 -8.91 -13.69
CA ALA A 28 -12.99 -7.51 -13.24
C ALA A 28 -11.89 -7.26 -12.20
N LYS A 29 -11.89 -8.09 -11.14
CA LYS A 29 -10.90 -8.02 -10.05
C LYS A 29 -9.46 -8.15 -10.55
N THR A 30 -9.23 -9.10 -11.44
CA THR A 30 -7.91 -9.32 -12.06
C THR A 30 -7.47 -8.10 -12.85
N LEU A 31 -8.36 -7.57 -13.69
CA LEU A 31 -8.05 -6.42 -14.52
C LEU A 31 -7.76 -5.19 -13.66
N ALA A 32 -8.54 -4.96 -12.61
CA ALA A 32 -8.34 -3.86 -11.67
C ALA A 32 -6.98 -3.93 -10.96
N HIS A 33 -6.58 -5.11 -10.44
CA HIS A 33 -5.27 -5.26 -9.80
C HIS A 33 -4.11 -5.04 -10.77
N MET A 34 -4.21 -5.55 -12.01
CA MET A 34 -3.15 -5.35 -12.99
C MET A 34 -3.08 -3.90 -13.46
N ALA A 35 -4.23 -3.27 -13.67
CA ALA A 35 -4.34 -1.84 -13.97
C ALA A 35 -3.71 -0.99 -12.86
N HIS A 36 -3.95 -1.34 -11.59
CA HIS A 36 -3.30 -0.71 -10.45
C HIS A 36 -1.77 -0.84 -10.52
N VAL A 37 -1.25 -2.07 -10.72
CA VAL A 37 0.19 -2.34 -10.83
C VAL A 37 0.86 -1.55 -11.96
N VAL A 38 0.20 -1.38 -13.09
CA VAL A 38 0.75 -0.64 -14.25
C VAL A 38 0.41 0.85 -14.26
N GLY A 39 -0.24 1.37 -13.20
CA GLY A 39 -0.52 2.81 -13.06
C GLY A 39 -1.68 3.34 -13.92
N VAL A 40 -2.56 2.48 -14.40
CA VAL A 40 -3.78 2.88 -15.14
C VAL A 40 -4.76 3.61 -14.22
N GLN A 41 -5.52 4.55 -14.78
CA GLN A 41 -6.57 5.29 -14.07
C GLN A 41 -7.95 4.65 -14.25
N PRO A 42 -8.84 4.73 -13.24
CA PRO A 42 -10.21 4.21 -13.34
C PRO A 42 -10.96 4.68 -14.60
N VAL A 43 -10.82 5.96 -14.97
CA VAL A 43 -11.48 6.52 -16.15
C VAL A 43 -11.08 5.80 -17.45
N GLN A 44 -9.82 5.36 -17.56
CA GLN A 44 -9.35 4.64 -18.75
C GLN A 44 -9.99 3.24 -18.85
N LEU A 45 -10.39 2.64 -17.71
CA LEU A 45 -11.16 1.40 -17.69
C LEU A 45 -12.63 1.66 -18.03
N ASP A 46 -13.22 2.76 -17.54
CA ASP A 46 -14.59 3.15 -17.93
C ASP A 46 -14.69 3.40 -19.44
N ASP A 47 -13.76 4.17 -20.01
CA ASP A 47 -13.68 4.49 -21.45
C ASP A 47 -13.52 3.22 -22.30
N ALA A 48 -12.85 2.19 -21.75
CA ALA A 48 -12.72 0.88 -22.38
C ALA A 48 -13.94 -0.03 -22.17
N GLY A 49 -15.04 0.48 -21.60
CA GLY A 49 -16.26 -0.28 -21.32
C GLY A 49 -16.15 -1.25 -20.14
N ARG A 50 -15.12 -1.10 -19.29
CA ARG A 50 -14.81 -1.97 -18.14
C ARG A 50 -15.09 -1.27 -16.80
N GLY A 51 -16.28 -0.70 -16.68
CA GLY A 51 -16.74 -0.05 -15.44
C GLY A 51 -16.73 -0.97 -14.22
N ASP A 52 -16.94 -2.27 -14.44
CA ASP A 52 -16.82 -3.34 -13.43
C ASP A 52 -15.42 -3.38 -12.79
N ALA A 53 -14.37 -3.26 -13.61
CA ALA A 53 -12.99 -3.21 -13.13
C ALA A 53 -12.62 -1.81 -12.60
N ALA A 54 -13.18 -0.75 -13.19
CA ALA A 54 -12.95 0.62 -12.76
C ALA A 54 -13.41 0.85 -11.31
N GLU A 55 -14.58 0.32 -10.93
CA GLU A 55 -15.09 0.41 -9.56
C GLU A 55 -14.17 -0.24 -8.55
N ILE A 56 -13.67 -1.45 -8.85
CA ILE A 56 -12.71 -2.16 -8.02
C ILE A 56 -11.40 -1.37 -7.91
N LEU A 57 -10.93 -0.78 -9.00
CA LEU A 57 -9.71 0.04 -9.00
C LEU A 57 -9.86 1.30 -8.14
N ARG A 58 -11.02 1.96 -8.17
CA ARG A 58 -11.30 3.10 -7.27
C ARG A 58 -11.22 2.68 -5.81
N GLU A 59 -11.75 1.51 -5.48
CA GLU A 59 -11.71 1.00 -4.11
C GLU A 59 -10.29 0.64 -3.66
N ILE A 60 -9.49 0.01 -4.50
CA ILE A 60 -8.06 -0.25 -4.22
C ILE A 60 -7.35 1.08 -3.90
N LYS A 61 -7.50 2.10 -4.75
CA LYS A 61 -6.87 3.41 -4.54
C LYS A 61 -7.38 4.12 -3.28
N ARG A 62 -8.66 3.96 -2.94
CA ARG A 62 -9.25 4.52 -1.71
C ARG A 62 -8.63 3.88 -0.47
N GLN A 63 -8.49 2.55 -0.46
CA GLN A 63 -7.88 1.81 0.65
C GLN A 63 -6.43 2.23 0.84
N GLU A 64 -5.65 2.35 -0.23
CA GLU A 64 -4.28 2.84 -0.17
C GLU A 64 -4.20 4.29 0.33
N ALA A 65 -5.10 5.17 -0.12
CA ALA A 65 -5.15 6.54 0.39
C ALA A 65 -5.55 6.62 1.87
N ALA A 66 -6.38 5.68 2.35
CA ALA A 66 -6.72 5.56 3.77
C ALA A 66 -5.53 5.02 4.59
N GLU A 67 -4.78 4.06 4.05
CA GLU A 67 -3.53 3.55 4.65
C GLU A 67 -2.41 4.61 4.64
N GLN A 68 -2.41 5.50 3.64
CA GLN A 68 -1.50 6.64 3.51
C GLN A 68 -2.02 7.92 4.17
N SER A 69 -3.17 7.89 4.84
CA SER A 69 -3.63 9.05 5.58
C SER A 69 -2.56 9.44 6.60
N PRO A 70 -2.31 10.75 6.78
CA PRO A 70 -1.21 11.22 7.61
C PRO A 70 -1.34 10.61 9.00
N GLU A 71 -0.21 10.25 9.58
CA GLU A 71 -0.06 10.02 11.02
C GLU A 71 -1.05 10.92 11.77
N GLU A 72 -1.79 10.34 12.73
CA GLU A 72 -2.58 11.10 13.70
C GLU A 72 -1.85 12.41 14.03
N PRO A 73 -2.57 13.55 14.18
CA PRO A 73 -1.93 14.83 14.44
C PRO A 73 -0.88 14.62 15.52
N THR A 74 0.39 14.64 15.09
CA THR A 74 1.50 14.29 15.96
C THR A 74 1.39 15.25 17.11
N ASP A 75 1.26 14.74 18.34
CA ASP A 75 1.14 15.58 19.55
C ASP A 75 2.20 16.69 19.39
N PRO A 76 1.83 17.97 19.51
CA PRO A 76 2.77 19.07 19.29
C PRO A 76 4.06 18.93 20.11
N ARG A 77 4.00 18.21 21.24
CA ARG A 77 5.18 17.86 22.05
C ARG A 77 6.08 16.83 21.38
N VAL A 78 5.50 15.83 20.69
CA VAL A 78 6.24 14.84 19.90
C VAL A 78 6.92 15.54 18.72
N GLN A 79 6.22 16.43 18.02
CA GLN A 79 6.82 17.21 16.93
C GLN A 79 7.97 18.09 17.44
N MET A 80 7.77 18.81 18.55
CA MET A 80 8.82 19.61 19.18
C MET A 80 10.03 18.75 19.58
N ALA A 81 9.82 17.53 20.09
CA ALA A 81 10.90 16.62 20.42
C ALA A 81 11.67 16.15 19.18
N LEU A 82 10.97 15.87 18.08
CA LEU A 82 11.59 15.51 16.80
C LEU A 82 12.43 16.66 16.25
N ASP A 83 11.92 17.89 16.29
CA ASP A 83 12.64 19.08 15.83
C ASP A 83 13.92 19.31 16.64
N ILE A 84 13.84 19.18 17.97
CA ILE A 84 15.00 19.27 18.86
C ILE A 84 16.02 18.17 18.51
N LEU A 85 15.59 16.91 18.35
CA LEU A 85 16.48 15.80 18.00
C LEU A 85 17.17 16.01 16.65
N ALA A 86 16.48 16.62 15.68
CA ALA A 86 17.02 16.90 14.36
C ALA A 86 18.14 17.95 14.40
N ASP A 87 18.00 18.98 15.24
CA ASP A 87 18.98 20.06 15.41
C ASP A 87 20.26 19.63 16.16
N LEU A 88 20.20 18.52 16.91
CA LEU A 88 21.36 18.03 17.65
C LEU A 88 22.48 17.48 16.74
N PRO A 89 23.77 17.70 17.12
CA PRO A 89 24.89 17.03 16.48
C PRO A 89 24.73 15.50 16.51
N PRO A 90 25.16 14.76 15.46
CA PRO A 90 24.90 13.31 15.35
C PRO A 90 25.34 12.50 16.58
N ARG A 91 26.45 12.88 17.22
CA ARG A 91 26.96 12.22 18.42
C ARG A 91 26.05 12.42 19.63
N VAL A 92 25.44 13.60 19.75
CA VAL A 92 24.54 13.93 20.87
C VAL A 92 23.16 13.30 20.63
N ARG A 93 22.66 13.35 19.39
CA ARG A 93 21.42 12.63 19.01
C ARG A 93 21.50 11.14 19.33
N ALA A 94 22.60 10.47 18.96
CA ALA A 94 22.81 9.06 19.26
C ALA A 94 22.81 8.76 20.78
N GLU A 95 23.37 9.65 21.60
CA GLU A 95 23.37 9.50 23.05
C GLU A 95 21.99 9.68 23.67
N VAL A 96 21.23 10.67 23.22
CA VAL A 96 19.85 10.90 23.66
C VAL A 96 18.98 9.68 23.34
N LEU A 97 19.03 9.20 22.09
CA LEU A 97 18.29 8.00 21.66
C LEU A 97 18.69 6.76 22.48
N ARG A 98 19.97 6.60 22.81
CA ARG A 98 20.46 5.51 23.64
C ARG A 98 19.89 5.55 25.06
N ARG A 99 19.82 6.73 25.68
CA ARG A 99 19.26 6.90 27.04
C ARG A 99 17.75 6.67 27.06
N VAL A 100 17.02 7.29 26.14
CA VAL A 100 15.56 7.12 26.00
C VAL A 100 15.20 5.64 25.80
N GLY A 101 15.94 4.93 24.95
CA GLY A 101 15.73 3.50 24.73
C GLY A 101 16.04 2.62 25.96
N ALA A 102 16.98 3.02 26.81
CA ALA A 102 17.29 2.31 28.05
C ALA A 102 16.22 2.51 29.13
N ASP A 103 15.67 3.72 29.22
CA ASP A 103 14.61 4.05 30.18
C ASP A 103 13.28 3.40 29.81
N ALA A 104 12.92 3.37 28.52
CA ALA A 104 11.72 2.68 28.04
C ALA A 104 11.72 1.19 28.40
N ARG A 105 12.88 0.50 28.25
CA ARG A 105 13.03 -0.91 28.61
C ARG A 105 12.83 -1.17 30.10
N ARG A 106 13.21 -0.22 30.96
CA ARG A 106 13.03 -0.33 32.42
C ARG A 106 11.57 -0.13 32.85
N GLN A 107 10.81 0.69 32.12
CA GLN A 107 9.39 0.92 32.42
C GLN A 107 8.55 -0.29 32.06
N ILE A 108 8.79 -0.90 30.90
CA ILE A 108 8.09 -2.12 30.46
C ILE A 108 8.28 -3.26 31.48
N SER A 109 9.52 -3.48 31.96
CA SER A 109 9.79 -4.49 32.98
C SER A 109 9.19 -4.22 34.36
N ARG A 110 8.70 -3.00 34.65
CA ARG A 110 7.99 -2.70 35.90
C ARG A 110 6.49 -2.94 35.80
N GLU A 111 5.90 -2.77 34.62
CA GLU A 111 4.47 -3.02 34.39
C GLU A 111 4.14 -4.51 34.30
N ASP A 112 5.11 -5.37 34.00
CA ASP A 112 4.93 -6.83 33.92
C ASP A 112 4.97 -7.56 35.30
N ASP A 113 5.37 -6.86 36.37
CA ASP A 113 5.55 -7.42 37.74
C ASP A 113 4.40 -7.06 38.72
N ASP A 114 3.41 -6.25 38.30
CA ASP A 114 2.18 -5.88 39.06
C ASP A 114 0.94 -6.67 38.55
#